data_AF-A0A8R1XR52-F1
#
_entry.id   AF-A0A8R1XR52-F1
#
_cell.length_a   1.000
_cell.length_b   1.000
_cell.length_c   1.000
_cell.angle_alpha   90.00
_cell.angle_beta   90.00
_cell.angle_gamma   90.00
#
_symmetry.space_group_name_H-M   'P 1'
#
loop_
_entity.id
_entity.type
_entity.pdbx_description
1 polymer ?
#
loop_
_entity_poly.entity_id
_entity_poly.type
_entity_poly.pdbx_seq_one_letter_code
_entity_poly.pdbx_strand_id
1 'polypeptide(L)' 'MLIRARKYKLVDFEGEMLYQRQDDDKVIRLLKPIEEIRKLEPSGDPKNCISVN' A
#
# COMPACT_ATOMS: atom_id res chain seq x y z
N MET A 1 5.09 -1.39 6.25
CA MET A 1 4.39 -0.30 5.53
C MET A 1 3.68 -0.80 4.27
N LEU A 2 4.39 -1.41 3.30
CA LEU A 2 3.81 -1.86 2.03
C LEU A 2 2.68 -2.89 2.14
N ILE A 3 2.81 -3.90 3.01
CA ILE A 3 1.74 -4.88 3.25
C ILE A 3 0.44 -4.22 3.72
N ARG A 4 0.54 -3.18 4.54
CA ARG A 4 -0.62 -2.40 4.99
C ARG A 4 -1.24 -1.64 3.82
N ALA A 5 -0.43 -0.99 2.98
CA ALA A 5 -0.93 -0.35 1.75
C ALA A 5 -1.56 -1.37 0.77
N ARG A 6 -1.01 -2.58 0.67
CA ARG A 6 -1.55 -3.68 -0.13
C ARG A 6 -2.90 -4.19 0.38
N LYS A 7 -3.08 -4.28 1.72
CA LYS A 7 -4.38 -4.59 2.35
C LYS A 7 -5.50 -3.66 1.87
N TYR A 8 -5.20 -2.38 1.65
CA TYR A 8 -6.18 -1.39 1.16
C TYR A 8 -6.12 -1.18 -0.35
N LYS A 9 -5.44 -2.05 -1.10
CA LYS A 9 -5.31 -1.97 -2.56
C LYS A 9 -4.79 -0.60 -3.03
N LEU A 10 -3.82 -0.04 -2.30
CA LEU A 10 -3.16 1.20 -2.69
C LEU A 10 -1.91 0.93 -3.54
N VAL A 11 -1.25 -0.19 -3.27
CA VAL A 11 -0.05 -0.63 -3.99
C VAL A 11 -0.11 -2.11 -4.31
N ASP A 12 0.62 -2.50 -5.35
CA ASP A 12 0.89 -3.89 -5.67
C ASP A 12 2.35 -4.08 -6.07
N PHE A 13 2.88 -5.28 -5.83
CA PHE A 13 4.23 -5.69 -6.22
C PHE A 13 4.25 -7.21 -6.43
N GLU A 14 5.17 -7.66 -7.27
CA GLU A 14 5.30 -9.08 -7.61
C GLU A 14 5.77 -9.90 -6.40
N GLY A 15 5.14 -11.06 -6.17
CA GLY A 15 5.45 -11.94 -5.03
C GLY A 15 4.77 -11.53 -3.71
N GLU A 16 5.03 -12.30 -2.66
CA GLU A 16 4.49 -12.06 -1.31
C GLU A 16 5.33 -11.05 -0.52
N MET A 17 6.64 -11.06 -0.74
CA MET A 17 7.64 -10.24 -0.05
C MET A 17 8.77 -9.84 -1.02
N LEU A 18 9.50 -8.79 -0.66
CA LEU A 18 10.69 -8.32 -1.37
C LEU A 18 11.94 -8.64 -0.53
N TYR A 19 12.91 -9.30 -1.14
CA TYR A 19 14.19 -9.66 -0.53
C TYR A 19 15.23 -8.58 -0.81
N GLN A 20 15.92 -8.14 0.25
CA GLN A 20 16.95 -7.10 0.14
C GLN A 20 18.05 -7.49 -0.86
N ARG A 21 18.47 -6.54 -1.72
CA ARG A 21 19.52 -6.71 -2.73
C ARG A 21 19.23 -7.72 -3.83
N GLN A 22 18.08 -8.38 -3.79
CA GLN A 22 17.64 -9.31 -4.81
C GLN A 22 16.51 -8.70 -5.65
N ASP A 23 15.57 -8.03 -5.00
CA ASP A 23 14.35 -7.52 -5.62
C ASP A 23 14.37 -5.99 -5.78
N ASP A 24 15.56 -5.39 -5.85
CA ASP A 24 15.74 -3.93 -5.96
C ASP A 24 15.19 -3.38 -7.29
N ASP A 25 15.02 -4.24 -8.30
CA ASP A 25 14.44 -3.93 -9.61
C ASP A 25 12.92 -4.13 -9.67
N LYS A 26 12.29 -4.72 -8.63
CA LYS A 26 10.86 -4.98 -8.62
C LYS A 26 10.07 -3.69 -8.47
N VAL A 27 9.18 -3.45 -9.43
CA VAL A 27 8.33 -2.26 -9.45
C VAL A 27 7.19 -2.40 -8.45
N ILE A 28 7.10 -1.45 -7.51
CA ILE A 28 5.92 -1.23 -6.68
C ILE A 28 4.97 -0.29 -7.43
N ARG A 29 3.81 -0.79 -7.83
CA ARG A 29 2.82 -0.03 -8.62
C ARG A 29 1.79 0.61 -7.68
N LEU A 30 1.47 1.88 -7.89
CA LEU A 30 0.29 2.49 -7.28
C LEU A 30 -0.96 2.02 -8.03
N LEU A 31 -1.97 1.58 -7.28
CA LEU A 31 -3.24 1.12 -7.82
C LEU A 31 -4.29 2.25 -7.91
N LYS A 32 -4.00 3.40 -7.31
CA LYS A 32 -4.81 4.62 -7.33
C LYS A 32 -3.92 5.82 -7.63
N PRO A 33 -4.43 6.88 -8.28
CA PRO A 33 -3.73 8.14 -8.42
C PRO A 33 -3.31 8.70 -7.06
N ILE A 34 -2.15 9.35 -7.00
CA ILE A 34 -1.60 9.86 -5.73
C ILE A 34 -2.52 10.91 -5.09
N GLU A 35 -3.25 11.67 -5.91
CA GLU A 35 -4.24 12.67 -5.52
C GLU A 35 -5.42 12.05 -4.79
N GLU A 36 -5.82 10.83 -5.18
CA GLU A 36 -6.89 10.09 -4.52
C GLU A 36 -6.39 9.52 -3.18
N ILE A 37 -5.18 8.95 -3.16
CA ILE A 37 -4.57 8.40 -1.95
C ILE A 37 -4.41 9.47 -0.87
N ARG A 38 -4.05 10.71 -1.25
CA ARG A 38 -3.89 11.83 -0.32
C ARG A 38 -5.19 12.31 0.33
N LYS A 39 -6.35 11.96 -0.24
CA LYS A 39 -7.67 12.30 0.31
C LYS A 39 -8.22 11.22 1.26
N LEU A 40 -7.47 10.14 1.49
CA LEU A 40 -7.90 9.08 2.39
C LEU A 40 -7.79 9.56 3.84
N GLU A 41 -8.90 9.50 4.55
CA GLU A 41 -8.96 9.85 5.97
C GLU A 41 -8.45 8.70 6.86
N PRO A 42 -7.70 9.00 7.92
CA PRO A 42 -7.28 8.01 8.89
C PRO A 42 -8.48 7.55 9.75
N SER A 43 -8.62 6.24 9.97
CA SER A 43 -9.83 5.71 10.63
C SER A 43 -9.87 5.92 12.15
N GLY A 44 -8.72 6.13 12.80
CA GLY A 44 -8.60 6.15 14.27
C GLY A 44 -8.67 4.77 14.95
N ASP A 45 -9.05 3.69 14.24
CA ASP A 45 -9.05 2.31 14.75
C ASP A 45 -7.64 1.68 14.67
N PRO A 46 -7.10 1.09 15.76
CA PRO A 46 -5.84 0.36 15.72
C PRO A 46 -5.76 -0.72 14.63
N LYS A 47 -6.89 -1.38 14.33
CA LYS A 47 -6.97 -2.47 13.33
C LYS A 47 -6.96 -1.95 11.89
N ASN A 48 -7.47 -0.75 11.64
CA ASN A 48 -7.64 -0.20 10.30
C ASN A 48 -7.01 1.20 10.17
N CYS A 49 -6.08 1.44 9.24
CA CYS A 49 -5.46 2.78 9.17
C CYS A 49 -6.29 3.80 8.39
N ILE A 50 -7.10 3.35 7.44
CA ILE A 50 -7.93 4.26 6.63
C ILE A 50 -9.39 3.91 6.85
N SER A 51 -10.23 4.93 6.89
CA SER A 51 -11.67 4.77 6.90
C SER A 51 -12.10 4.34 5.50
N VAL A 52 -12.48 3.06 5.38
CA VAL A 52 -13.13 2.55 4.18
C VAL A 52 -14.61 2.84 4.37
N ASN A 53 -15.14 3.78 3.58
CA ASN A 53 -16.57 4.09 3.54
C ASN A 53 -17.39 2.85 3.15
#